data_AF-A0A1G1E9N4-F1
#
_entry.id   AF-A0A1G1E9N4-F1
#
_cell.length_a   1.000
_cell.length_b   1.000
_cell.length_c   1.000
_cell.angle_alpha   90.00
_cell.angle_beta   90.00
_cell.angle_gamma   90.00
#
_symmetry.space_group_name_H-M   'P 1'
#
loop_
_entity.id
_entity.type
_entity.pdbx_description
1 polymer ?
#
loop_
_entity_poly.entity_id
_entity_poly.type
_entity_poly.pdbx_seq_one_letter_code
_entity_poly.pdbx_strand_id
1 'polypeptide(L)'
;MAVKRYGLQATRTLWPLIKDYHVKARRKKEEGRPVCWHLSGTPRELLLAMDIVPIFCEGFTAQMSAKGGAGMPYLLLAEAHGYGRDS
;
A
#
# COMPACT_ATOMS: atom_id res chain seq x y z
N MET A 1 -7.41 6.22 -31.95
CA MET A 1 -8.13 4.95 -31.70
C MET A 1 -8.02 4.59 -30.23
N ALA A 2 -9.14 4.33 -29.54
CA ALA A 2 -9.10 3.88 -28.14
C ALA A 2 -8.81 2.37 -28.09
N VAL A 3 -7.76 1.97 -27.39
CA VAL A 3 -7.43 0.55 -27.18
C VAL A 3 -8.45 -0.06 -26.23
N LYS A 4 -9.19 -1.07 -26.70
CA LYS A 4 -10.15 -1.81 -25.87
C LYS A 4 -9.37 -2.65 -24.85
N ARG A 5 -9.45 -2.28 -23.57
CA ARG A 5 -8.80 -3.01 -22.48
C ARG A 5 -9.70 -4.15 -22.02
N TYR A 6 -9.24 -5.38 -22.24
CA TYR A 6 -9.88 -6.57 -21.68
C TYR A 6 -9.33 -6.79 -20.27
N GLY A 7 -10.23 -6.95 -19.28
CA GLY A 7 -9.87 -7.19 -17.89
C GLY A 7 -10.45 -8.50 -17.41
N LEU A 8 -9.66 -9.28 -16.68
CA LEU A 8 -10.13 -10.52 -16.06
C LEU A 8 -11.20 -10.20 -15.00
N GLN A 9 -12.20 -11.07 -14.87
CA GLN A 9 -13.24 -10.92 -13.85
C GLN A 9 -12.62 -10.87 -12.43
N ALA A 10 -11.58 -11.67 -12.18
CA ALA A 10 -10.85 -11.67 -10.90
C ALA A 10 -10.17 -10.32 -10.60
N THR A 11 -9.66 -9.61 -11.61
CA THR A 11 -9.04 -8.29 -11.40
C THR A 11 -10.07 -7.24 -10.96
N ARG A 12 -11.32 -7.37 -11.44
CA ARG A 12 -12.41 -6.48 -11.06
C ARG A 12 -12.84 -6.67 -9.61
N THR A 13 -12.79 -7.89 -9.09
CA THR A 13 -13.12 -8.19 -7.69
C THR A 13 -11.96 -7.88 -6.74
N LEU A 14 -10.72 -7.93 -7.21
CA LEU A 14 -9.53 -7.68 -6.38
C LEU A 14 -9.41 -6.22 -5.93
N TRP A 15 -9.73 -5.26 -6.79
CA TRP A 15 -9.55 -3.84 -6.46
C TRP A 15 -10.37 -3.35 -5.27
N PRO A 16 -11.68 -3.70 -5.14
CA PRO A 16 -12.44 -3.45 -3.92
C PRO A 16 -11.79 -4.02 -2.65
N LEU A 17 -11.22 -5.23 -2.71
CA LEU A 17 -10.57 -5.87 -1.56
C LEU A 17 -9.30 -5.12 -1.15
N ILE A 18 -8.49 -4.68 -2.12
CA ILE A 18 -7.28 -3.88 -1.86
C ILE A 18 -7.67 -2.54 -1.21
N LYS A 19 -8.74 -1.88 -1.68
CA LYS A 19 -9.21 -0.64 -1.05
C LYS A 19 -9.70 -0.87 0.36
N ASP A 20 -10.54 -1.88 0.56
CA ASP A 20 -11.10 -2.22 1.88
C ASP A 20 -9.99 -2.48 2.90
N TYR A 21 -8.92 -3.16 2.50
CA TYR A 21 -7.72 -3.34 3.31
C TYR A 21 -7.10 -2.02 3.80
N HIS A 22 -6.89 -1.04 2.91
CA HIS A 22 -6.35 0.27 3.29
C HIS A 22 -7.35 1.10 4.12
N VAL A 23 -8.65 1.02 3.82
CA VAL A 23 -9.71 1.70 4.59
C VAL A 23 -9.78 1.19 6.02
N LYS A 24 -9.66 -0.13 6.23
CA LYS A 24 -9.61 -0.73 7.57
C LYS A 24 -8.44 -0.20 8.39
N ALA A 25 -7.25 -0.10 7.81
CA ALA A 25 -6.10 0.47 8.49
C ALA A 25 -6.32 1.95 8.85
N ARG A 26 -6.84 2.75 7.91
CA ARG A 26 -7.16 4.18 8.14
C ARG A 26 -8.16 4.35 9.30
N ARG A 27 -9.23 3.57 9.29
CA ARG A 27 -10.27 3.59 10.32
C ARG A 27 -9.73 3.21 11.70
N LYS A 28 -8.97 2.12 11.80
CA LYS A 28 -8.34 1.70 13.07
C LYS A 28 -7.42 2.79 13.63
N LYS A 29 -6.65 3.45 12.76
CA LYS A 29 -5.83 4.60 13.16
C LYS A 29 -6.67 5.77 13.70
N GLU A 30 -7.80 6.08 13.06
CA GLU A 30 -8.73 7.12 13.52
C GLU A 30 -9.42 6.77 14.84
N GLU A 31 -9.66 5.49 15.10
CA GLU A 31 -10.14 4.94 16.38
C GLU A 31 -9.07 4.92 17.49
N GLY A 32 -7.85 5.44 17.22
CA GLY A 32 -6.74 5.44 18.18
C GLY A 32 -6.03 4.10 18.33
N ARG A 33 -6.28 3.16 17.41
CA ARG A 33 -5.71 1.80 17.46
C ARG A 33 -4.41 1.70 16.66
N PRO A 34 -3.48 0.82 17.08
CA PRO A 34 -2.22 0.62 16.38
C PRO A 34 -2.42 0.02 14.97
N VAL A 35 -1.60 0.52 14.05
CA VAL A 35 -1.43 0.01 12.69
C VAL A 35 0.08 -0.20 12.49
N CYS A 36 0.46 -1.32 11.90
CA CYS A 36 1.86 -1.71 11.76
C CYS A 36 2.27 -1.72 10.29
N TRP A 37 3.37 -1.05 9.94
CA TRP A 37 4.05 -1.25 8.67
C TRP A 37 4.81 -2.58 8.75
N HIS A 38 4.42 -3.56 7.93
CA HIS A 38 5.04 -4.88 7.91
C HIS A 38 5.89 -5.06 6.66
N LEU A 39 6.99 -5.77 6.82
CA LEU A 39 7.85 -6.21 5.72
C LEU A 39 7.56 -7.69 5.41
N SER A 40 7.93 -8.11 4.20
CA SER A 40 7.89 -9.52 3.84
C SER A 40 8.74 -10.36 4.80
N GLY A 41 8.26 -11.56 5.14
CA GLY A 41 8.95 -12.50 6.04
C GLY A 41 8.57 -12.41 7.52
N THR A 42 7.87 -11.36 7.96
CA THR A 42 7.29 -11.32 9.31
C THR A 42 5.92 -12.02 9.31
N PRO A 43 5.63 -12.94 10.25
CA PRO A 43 4.33 -13.62 10.31
C PRO A 43 3.22 -12.63 10.68
N ARG A 44 2.47 -12.16 9.68
CA ARG A 44 1.39 -11.18 9.85
C ARG A 44 0.28 -11.67 10.78
N GLU A 45 0.15 -12.99 10.91
CA GLU A 45 -0.81 -13.67 11.77
C GLU A 45 -0.66 -13.22 13.24
N LEU A 46 0.56 -12.94 13.70
CA LEU A 46 0.80 -12.42 15.05
C LEU A 46 0.18 -11.02 15.24
N LEU A 47 0.31 -10.15 14.23
CA LEU A 47 -0.26 -8.80 14.26
C LEU A 47 -1.79 -8.87 14.26
N LEU A 48 -2.35 -9.74 13.43
CA LEU A 48 -3.80 -9.95 13.35
C LEU A 48 -4.36 -10.51 14.66
N ALA A 49 -3.65 -11.43 15.33
CA ALA A 49 -4.05 -11.98 16.62
C ALA A 49 -4.12 -10.91 17.72
N MET A 50 -3.31 -9.86 17.63
CA MET A 50 -3.35 -8.70 18.52
C MET A 50 -4.33 -7.62 18.06
N ASP A 51 -5.11 -7.88 17.00
CA ASP A 51 -6.01 -6.92 16.35
C ASP A 51 -5.28 -5.61 15.97
N ILE A 52 -4.04 -5.77 15.49
CA ILE A 52 -3.21 -4.75 14.85
C ILE A 52 -3.35 -4.95 13.35
N VAL A 53 -3.71 -3.88 12.62
CA VAL A 53 -3.79 -3.98 11.16
C VAL A 53 -2.40 -3.88 10.55
N PRO A 54 -1.90 -4.91 9.85
CA PRO A 54 -0.68 -4.79 9.09
C PRO A 54 -0.88 -4.02 7.78
N ILE A 55 0.08 -3.19 7.38
CA ILE A 55 0.23 -2.55 6.07
C ILE A 55 1.49 -3.09 5.39
N PHE A 56 1.33 -3.71 4.21
CA PHE A 56 2.47 -4.17 3.43
C PHE A 56 3.20 -3.03 2.75
N CYS A 57 4.41 -2.73 3.23
CA CYS A 57 5.22 -1.62 2.74
C CYS A 57 5.49 -1.77 1.23
N GLU A 58 6.01 -2.92 0.83
CA GLU A 58 6.43 -3.23 -0.54
C GLU A 58 5.23 -3.24 -1.49
N GLY A 59 4.08 -3.75 -1.02
CA GLY A 59 2.84 -3.72 -1.78
C GLY A 59 2.33 -2.29 -2.01
N PHE A 60 2.42 -1.44 -0.99
CA PHE A 60 2.01 -0.04 -1.09
C PHE A 60 2.93 0.77 -2.02
N THR A 61 4.25 0.60 -1.92
CA THR A 61 5.20 1.28 -2.80
C THR A 61 5.03 0.85 -4.25
N ALA A 62 4.86 -0.44 -4.53
CA ALA A 62 4.57 -0.94 -5.87
C ALA A 62 3.26 -0.35 -6.44
N GLN A 63 2.20 -0.25 -5.63
CA GLN A 63 0.93 0.37 -6.04
C GLN A 63 1.10 1.86 -6.37
N MET A 64 1.90 2.60 -5.59
CA MET A 64 2.18 4.01 -5.83
C MET A 64 3.00 4.22 -7.12
N SER A 65 3.99 3.37 -7.37
CA SER A 65 4.79 3.40 -8.59
C SER A 65 3.95 3.05 -9.83
N ALA A 66 3.05 2.08 -9.72
CA ALA A 66 2.16 1.68 -10.83
C ALA A 66 1.14 2.78 -11.21
N LYS A 67 0.82 3.70 -10.29
CA LYS A 67 -0.09 4.83 -10.52
C LYS A 67 0.60 6.02 -11.22
N GLY A 68 1.30 5.76 -12.31
CA GLY A 68 1.72 6.79 -13.28
C GLY A 68 2.45 7.99 -12.68
N GLY A 69 3.36 7.76 -11.72
CA GLY A 69 4.16 8.82 -11.10
C GLY A 69 3.64 9.35 -9.77
N ALA A 70 2.58 8.78 -9.19
CA ALA A 70 2.09 9.17 -7.87
C ALA A 70 3.15 9.09 -6.75
N GLY A 71 4.19 8.26 -6.91
CA GLY A 71 5.32 8.16 -5.99
C GLY A 71 6.37 9.28 -6.14
N MET A 72 6.45 9.93 -7.31
CA MET A 72 7.54 10.86 -7.65
C MET A 72 7.68 12.05 -6.68
N PRO A 73 6.59 12.72 -6.25
CA PRO A 73 6.70 13.81 -5.29
C PRO A 73 7.33 13.38 -3.96
N TYR A 74 7.10 12.14 -3.53
CA TYR A 74 7.66 11.61 -2.29
C TYR A 74 9.15 11.28 -2.43
N LEU A 75 9.59 10.79 -3.59
CA LEU A 75 11.00 10.54 -3.89
C LEU A 75 11.79 11.85 -3.94
N LEU A 76 11.26 12.87 -4.64
CA LEU A 76 11.87 14.20 -4.69
C LEU A 76 11.96 14.86 -3.31
N LEU A 77 10.93 14.67 -2.48
CA LEU A 77 10.96 15.13 -1.09
C LEU A 77 12.05 14.41 -0.30
N ALA A 78 12.18 13.08 -0.44
CA ALA A 78 13.25 12.33 0.21
C ALA A 78 14.64 12.82 -0.24
N GLU A 79 14.86 13.05 -1.54
CA GLU A 79 16.11 13.64 -2.04
C GLU A 79 16.39 15.01 -1.41
N ALA A 80 15.38 15.87 -1.28
CA ALA A 80 15.51 17.17 -0.62
C ALA A 80 15.86 17.06 0.87
N HIS A 81 15.54 15.92 1.51
CA HIS A 81 15.93 15.60 2.88
C HIS A 81 17.29 14.89 2.99
N GLY A 82 18.04 14.76 1.89
CA GLY A 82 19.39 14.17 1.87
C GLY A 82 19.44 12.67 1.66
N TYR A 83 18.32 12.01 1.34
CA TYR A 83 18.33 10.60 0.92
C TYR A 83 18.90 10.50 -0.50
N GLY A 84 19.80 9.54 -0.74
CA GLY A 84 20.39 9.31 -2.06
C GLY A 84 19.37 8.73 -3.04
N ARG A 85 19.57 8.93 -4.35
CA ARG A 85 18.71 8.31 -5.38
C ARG A 85 18.83 6.80 -5.46
N ASP A 86 19.97 6.26 -5.03
CA ASP A 86 20.27 4.83 -5.06
C ASP A 86 19.84 4.11 -3.77
N SER A 87 19.06 4.79 -2.90
CA SER A 87 18.54 4.25 -1.64
C SER A 87 17.39 3.28 -1.84
#